data_AF-A0A964C9W7-F1
#
_entry.id   AF-A0A964C9W7-F1
#
_cell.length_a   1.000
_cell.length_b   1.000
_cell.length_c   1.000
_cell.angle_alpha   90.00
_cell.angle_beta   90.00
_cell.angle_gamma   90.00
#
_symmetry.space_group_name_H-M   'P 1'
#
loop_
_entity.id
_entity.type
_entity.pdbx_description
1 polymer ?
#
loop_
_entity_poly.entity_id
_entity_poly.type
_entity_poly.pdbx_seq_one_letter_code
_entity_poly.pdbx_strand_id
1 'polypeptide(L)'
;MVGADATKGELEADPRFKEDPNFILERIAPALLNRMLERIPLLLTQGINYGSSDAALRKAQEKSQHLWQFVRDLGYEAGKGERVYAKDLWSELQEWYQEAGILELEWNEKGKEKLVWNDLPNQWDKPVKAINQLYARLCEIFPKLEKHRHTERGLEPERTMGEAYYLGIKKQKSGQSEKSSSASSAPCGTRESSSALPQQNFYAEDGAEATILAQRAAEDAEAINPTLLELCNRIAKLTLSDKQKLVELLTGVPCSNPLKAFRVGD
;
A
#
# COMPACT_ATOMS: atom_id res chain seq x y z
N MET A 1 -16.62 11.18 -10.95
CA MET A 1 -16.23 12.59 -11.21
C MET A 1 -16.95 13.43 -10.16
N VAL A 2 -16.22 14.18 -9.35
CA VAL A 2 -16.81 15.12 -8.39
C VAL A 2 -17.03 16.43 -9.16
N GLY A 3 -18.30 16.86 -9.30
CA GLY A 3 -18.65 18.15 -9.92
C GLY A 3 -18.33 19.32 -9.00
N ALA A 4 -18.38 20.54 -9.54
CA ALA A 4 -18.08 21.76 -8.78
C ALA A 4 -19.07 21.95 -7.61
N ASP A 5 -18.56 22.26 -6.43
CA ASP A 5 -19.37 22.46 -5.23
C ASP A 5 -19.68 23.95 -5.02
N ALA A 6 -20.87 24.36 -5.45
CA ALA A 6 -21.32 25.77 -5.42
C ALA A 6 -21.30 26.39 -4.00
N THR A 7 -21.40 25.57 -2.96
CA THR A 7 -21.36 26.02 -1.55
C THR A 7 -19.98 26.52 -1.13
N LYS A 8 -18.92 26.07 -1.82
CA LYS A 8 -17.53 26.53 -1.63
C LYS A 8 -17.13 27.63 -2.62
N GLY A 9 -18.08 28.13 -3.41
CA GLY A 9 -17.83 29.09 -4.49
C GLY A 9 -17.12 28.49 -5.70
N GLU A 10 -17.09 27.16 -5.84
CA GLU A 10 -16.55 26.50 -7.02
C GLU A 10 -17.56 26.58 -8.16
N LEU A 11 -17.14 27.10 -9.32
CA LEU A 11 -17.93 27.15 -10.55
C LEU A 11 -17.34 26.15 -11.55
N GLU A 12 -18.18 25.44 -12.29
CA GLU A 12 -17.70 24.64 -13.41
C GLU A 12 -17.03 25.55 -14.44
N ALA A 13 -15.80 25.20 -14.81
CA ALA A 13 -15.07 25.95 -15.82
C ALA A 13 -15.77 25.80 -17.17
N ASP A 14 -16.12 26.93 -17.79
CA ASP A 14 -16.71 26.92 -19.13
C ASP A 14 -15.67 26.37 -20.13
N PRO A 15 -15.99 25.28 -20.86
CA PRO A 15 -15.09 24.63 -21.81
C PRO A 15 -14.49 25.57 -22.86
N ARG A 16 -15.15 26.70 -23.15
CA ARG A 16 -14.70 27.70 -24.14
C ARG A 16 -13.43 28.42 -23.72
N PHE A 17 -13.17 28.56 -22.42
CA PHE A 17 -11.99 29.27 -21.91
C PHE A 17 -10.83 28.34 -21.57
N LYS A 18 -10.90 27.07 -21.98
CA LYS A 18 -9.87 26.07 -21.71
C LYS A 18 -8.50 26.48 -22.24
N GLU A 19 -8.45 27.18 -23.39
CA GLU A 19 -7.20 27.58 -24.05
C GLU A 19 -7.00 29.10 -24.14
N ASP A 20 -7.84 29.91 -23.49
CA ASP A 20 -7.65 31.36 -23.46
C ASP A 20 -6.54 31.73 -22.45
N PRO A 21 -5.37 32.22 -22.91
CA PRO A 21 -4.23 32.50 -22.04
C PRO A 21 -4.54 33.59 -21.02
N ASN A 22 -5.38 34.59 -21.37
CA ASN A 22 -5.70 35.69 -20.47
C ASN A 22 -6.61 35.20 -19.34
N PHE A 23 -7.59 34.36 -19.67
CA PHE A 23 -8.46 33.75 -18.66
C PHE A 23 -7.69 32.82 -17.71
N ILE A 24 -6.75 32.03 -18.25
CA ILE A 24 -5.89 31.17 -17.43
C ILE A 24 -5.07 32.01 -16.44
N LEU A 25 -4.43 33.09 -16.90
CA LEU A 25 -3.57 33.91 -16.05
C LEU A 25 -4.34 34.76 -15.03
N GLU A 26 -5.49 35.32 -15.40
CA GLU A 26 -6.25 36.23 -14.53
C GLU A 26 -7.19 35.50 -13.56
N ARG A 27 -7.70 34.31 -13.94
CA ARG A 27 -8.74 33.61 -13.18
C ARG A 27 -8.27 32.26 -12.64
N ILE A 28 -7.67 31.41 -13.48
CA ILE A 28 -7.33 30.03 -13.09
C ILE A 28 -6.06 29.99 -12.24
N ALA A 29 -4.98 30.63 -12.68
CA ALA A 29 -3.69 30.61 -11.98
C ALA A 29 -3.76 31.21 -10.56
N PRO A 30 -4.44 32.35 -10.33
CA PRO A 30 -4.58 32.89 -8.97
C PRO A 30 -5.46 32.01 -8.10
N ALA A 31 -6.54 31.44 -8.65
CA ALA A 31 -7.42 30.53 -7.92
C ALA A 31 -6.69 29.23 -7.54
N LEU A 32 -5.90 28.68 -8.45
CA LEU A 32 -5.04 27.52 -8.20
C LEU A 32 -4.00 27.83 -7.12
N LEU A 33 -3.32 28.98 -7.22
CA LEU A 33 -2.34 29.42 -6.24
C LEU A 33 -2.98 29.55 -4.85
N ASN A 34 -4.14 30.20 -4.74
CA ASN A 34 -4.87 30.32 -3.48
C ASN A 34 -5.24 28.95 -2.90
N ARG A 35 -5.71 28.01 -3.74
CA ARG A 35 -6.03 26.65 -3.33
C ARG A 35 -4.79 25.87 -2.88
N MET A 36 -3.65 26.08 -3.54
CA MET A 36 -2.37 25.51 -3.12
C MET A 36 -1.92 26.09 -1.77
N LEU A 37 -1.99 27.41 -1.60
CA LEU A 37 -1.65 28.10 -0.35
C LEU A 37 -2.57 27.67 0.80
N GLU A 38 -3.85 27.40 0.55
CA GLU A 38 -4.78 26.85 1.55
C GLU A 38 -4.43 25.39 1.91
N ARG A 39 -4.00 24.59 0.95
CA ARG A 39 -3.70 23.16 1.15
C ARG A 39 -2.33 22.88 1.74
N ILE A 40 -1.34 23.75 1.53
CA ILE A 40 0.02 23.58 2.07
C ILE A 40 0.02 23.46 3.61
N PRO A 41 -0.66 24.32 4.39
CA PRO A 41 -0.76 24.17 5.85
C PRO A 41 -1.43 22.86 6.27
N LEU A 42 -2.45 22.41 5.53
CA LEU A 42 -3.12 21.14 5.79
C LEU A 42 -2.19 19.95 5.53
N LEU A 43 -1.38 19.99 4.48
CA LEU A 43 -0.39 18.95 4.21
C LEU A 43 0.73 18.93 5.26
N LEU A 44 1.17 20.10 5.75
CA LEU A 44 2.17 20.18 6.82
C LEU A 44 1.66 19.66 8.16
N THR A 45 0.36 19.78 8.44
CA THR A 45 -0.24 19.36 9.71
C THR A 45 -0.75 17.92 9.67
N GLN A 46 -1.42 17.51 8.59
CA GLN A 46 -2.08 16.20 8.48
C GLN A 46 -1.22 15.17 7.73
N GLY A 47 -0.23 15.62 6.96
CA GLY A 47 0.56 14.75 6.08
C GLY A 47 -0.18 14.34 4.81
N ILE A 48 0.52 13.60 3.94
CA ILE A 48 -0.06 13.01 2.73
C ILE A 48 -0.75 11.70 3.13
N ASN A 49 -2.04 11.56 2.81
CA ASN A 49 -2.76 10.31 3.01
C ASN A 49 -2.43 9.32 1.88
N TYR A 50 -1.66 8.28 2.22
CA TYR A 50 -1.30 7.19 1.29
C TYR A 50 -2.35 6.07 1.22
N GLY A 51 -3.46 6.16 1.97
CA GLY A 51 -4.48 5.12 2.02
C GLY A 51 -5.14 4.78 0.67
N SER A 52 -5.13 5.73 -0.28
CA SER A 52 -5.59 5.47 -1.66
C SER A 52 -4.66 4.52 -2.43
N SER A 53 -3.38 4.48 -2.07
CA SER A 53 -2.37 3.63 -2.68
C SER A 53 -2.24 2.26 -2.03
N ASP A 54 -2.81 2.05 -0.84
CA ASP A 54 -2.69 0.80 -0.09
C ASP A 54 -3.18 -0.42 -0.89
N ALA A 55 -4.30 -0.29 -1.60
CA ALA A 55 -4.82 -1.38 -2.43
C ALA A 55 -3.86 -1.71 -3.60
N ALA A 56 -3.24 -0.69 -4.20
CA ALA A 56 -2.27 -0.88 -5.28
C ALA A 56 -0.97 -1.50 -4.76
N LEU A 57 -0.48 -1.06 -3.60
CA LEU A 57 0.69 -1.59 -2.93
C LEU A 57 0.50 -3.06 -2.54
N ARG A 58 -0.66 -3.41 -1.95
CA ARG A 58 -1.01 -4.80 -1.62
C ARG A 58 -1.02 -5.69 -2.86
N LYS A 59 -1.64 -5.24 -3.94
CA LYS A 59 -1.65 -5.98 -5.22
C LYS A 59 -0.24 -6.14 -5.80
N ALA A 60 0.63 -5.15 -5.63
CA ALA A 60 2.03 -5.26 -6.05
C ALA A 60 2.82 -6.29 -5.21
N GLN A 61 2.58 -6.32 -3.90
CA GLN A 61 3.17 -7.31 -2.98
C GLN A 61 2.70 -8.74 -3.30
N GLU A 62 1.41 -8.93 -3.57
CA GLU A 62 0.86 -10.24 -3.95
C GLU A 62 1.40 -10.75 -5.29
N LYS A 63 1.70 -9.86 -6.22
CA LYS A 63 2.33 -10.22 -7.50
C LYS A 63 3.80 -10.55 -7.36
N SER A 64 4.49 -9.95 -6.38
CA SER A 64 5.92 -10.14 -6.22
C SER A 64 6.25 -11.43 -5.46
N GLN A 65 5.47 -11.79 -4.43
CA GLN A 65 5.70 -13.03 -3.66
C GLN A 65 4.39 -13.77 -3.36
N HIS A 66 4.39 -15.08 -3.60
CA HIS A 66 3.29 -16.00 -3.28
C HIS A 66 2.99 -16.04 -1.78
N LEU A 67 4.00 -15.80 -0.94
CA LEU A 67 3.85 -15.88 0.51
C LEU A 67 2.94 -14.75 1.05
N TRP A 68 2.83 -13.62 0.33
CA TRP A 68 1.80 -12.60 0.61
C TRP A 68 0.39 -13.09 0.32
N GLN A 69 0.20 -13.92 -0.72
CA GLN A 69 -1.10 -14.52 -1.04
C GLN A 69 -1.49 -15.54 0.04
N PHE A 70 -0.55 -16.42 0.43
CA PHE A 70 -0.72 -17.35 1.54
C PHE A 70 -1.15 -16.66 2.84
N VAL A 71 -0.44 -15.60 3.23
CA VAL A 71 -0.73 -14.82 4.45
C VAL A 71 -2.15 -14.23 4.40
N ARG A 72 -2.58 -13.72 3.24
CA ARG A 72 -3.92 -13.16 3.07
C ARG A 72 -5.00 -14.23 3.12
N ASP A 73 -4.83 -15.31 2.38
CA ASP A 73 -5.85 -16.35 2.23
C ASP A 73 -6.11 -17.08 3.55
N LEU A 74 -5.08 -17.26 4.38
CA LEU A 74 -5.21 -17.83 5.73
C LEU A 74 -5.49 -16.80 6.84
N GLY A 75 -5.53 -15.50 6.51
CA GLY A 75 -5.86 -14.44 7.45
C GLY A 75 -4.79 -14.20 8.53
N TYR A 76 -3.52 -14.36 8.19
CA TYR A 76 -2.42 -14.02 9.09
C TYR A 76 -2.14 -12.51 9.08
N GLU A 77 -2.05 -11.91 10.26
CA GLU A 77 -1.76 -10.49 10.41
C GLU A 77 -0.63 -10.26 11.42
N ALA A 78 0.05 -9.12 11.31
CA ALA A 78 0.99 -8.68 12.33
C ALA A 78 0.24 -8.42 13.64
N GLY A 79 0.58 -9.14 14.70
CA GLY A 79 -0.10 -9.05 15.99
C GLY A 79 0.76 -9.57 17.13
N LYS A 80 0.68 -8.92 18.29
CA LYS A 80 1.41 -9.35 19.49
C LYS A 80 0.55 -10.28 20.33
N GLY A 81 1.12 -11.40 20.75
CA GLY A 81 0.58 -12.22 21.85
C GLY A 81 0.13 -13.63 21.49
N GLU A 82 -0.06 -13.95 20.21
CA GLU A 82 -0.37 -15.31 19.79
C GLU A 82 0.92 -16.10 19.51
N ARG A 83 0.95 -17.37 19.96
CA ARG A 83 2.03 -18.31 19.69
C ARG A 83 1.62 -19.14 18.48
N VAL A 84 2.28 -18.92 17.35
CA VAL A 84 2.05 -19.72 16.15
C VAL A 84 3.18 -20.73 16.01
N TYR A 85 2.86 -22.03 16.09
CA TYR A 85 3.88 -23.07 15.99
C TYR A 85 4.40 -23.20 14.56
N ALA A 86 5.72 -23.36 14.42
CA ALA A 86 6.37 -23.45 13.12
C ALA A 86 5.96 -24.71 12.35
N LYS A 87 5.65 -25.80 13.05
CA LYS A 87 5.15 -27.05 12.45
C LYS A 87 3.75 -26.86 11.85
N ASP A 88 2.84 -26.29 12.63
CA ASP A 88 1.46 -26.05 12.21
C ASP A 88 1.41 -25.10 11.00
N LEU A 89 2.19 -24.02 11.07
CA LEU A 89 2.31 -23.06 9.96
C LEU A 89 2.90 -23.72 8.70
N TRP A 90 3.84 -24.64 8.87
CA TRP A 90 4.40 -25.38 7.75
C TRP A 90 3.41 -26.37 7.14
N SER A 91 2.62 -27.09 7.94
CA SER A 91 1.57 -27.96 7.41
C SER A 91 0.49 -27.18 6.66
N GLU A 92 0.06 -26.03 7.20
CA GLU A 92 -0.91 -25.15 6.51
C GLU A 92 -0.33 -24.62 5.18
N LEU A 93 0.96 -24.29 5.15
CA LEU A 93 1.64 -23.88 3.91
C LEU A 93 1.73 -25.02 2.88
N GLN A 94 1.97 -26.25 3.32
CA GLN A 94 1.99 -27.41 2.42
C GLN A 94 0.62 -27.73 1.84
N GLU A 95 -0.45 -27.57 2.62
CA GLU A 95 -1.83 -27.71 2.15
C GLU A 95 -2.15 -26.63 1.12
N TRP A 96 -1.83 -25.36 1.43
CA TRP A 96 -2.01 -24.25 0.49
C TRP A 96 -1.21 -24.45 -0.81
N TYR A 97 0.02 -24.97 -0.74
CA TYR A 97 0.79 -25.29 -1.95
C TYR A 97 0.17 -26.39 -2.80
N GLN A 98 -0.51 -27.37 -2.20
CA GLN A 98 -1.25 -28.40 -2.94
C GLN A 98 -2.48 -27.81 -3.62
N GLU A 99 -3.23 -26.97 -2.92
CA GLU A 99 -4.41 -26.28 -3.49
C GLU A 99 -4.03 -25.33 -4.62
N ALA A 100 -2.91 -24.63 -4.49
CA ALA A 100 -2.38 -23.73 -5.52
C ALA A 100 -1.71 -24.46 -6.70
N GLY A 101 -1.53 -25.79 -6.62
CA GLY A 101 -0.82 -26.59 -7.64
C GLY A 101 0.69 -26.34 -7.70
N ILE A 102 1.27 -25.77 -6.64
CA ILE A 102 2.72 -25.52 -6.51
C ILE A 102 3.43 -26.79 -6.00
N LEU A 103 2.73 -27.63 -5.24
CA LEU A 103 3.24 -28.88 -4.69
C LEU A 103 2.39 -30.06 -5.14
N GLU A 104 3.01 -31.04 -5.78
CA GLU A 104 2.40 -32.32 -6.14
C GLU A 104 3.04 -33.45 -5.34
N LEU A 105 2.21 -34.35 -4.81
CA LEU A 105 2.64 -35.53 -4.05
C LEU A 105 2.66 -36.74 -4.98
N GLU A 106 3.84 -37.12 -5.45
CA GLU A 106 4.03 -38.36 -6.19
C GLU A 106 4.32 -39.50 -5.22
N TRP A 107 3.51 -40.56 -5.27
CA TRP A 107 3.81 -41.81 -4.57
C TRP A 107 4.79 -42.64 -5.40
N ASN A 108 6.03 -42.78 -4.95
CA ASN A 108 6.93 -43.75 -5.56
C ASN A 108 6.44 -45.17 -5.29
N GLU A 109 6.77 -46.12 -6.18
CA GLU A 109 6.50 -47.56 -6.07
C GLU A 109 7.03 -48.20 -4.76
N LYS A 110 7.89 -47.49 -4.02
CA LYS A 110 8.45 -47.90 -2.72
C LYS A 110 7.68 -47.36 -1.51
N GLY A 111 6.48 -46.80 -1.70
CA GLY A 111 5.65 -46.24 -0.63
C GLY A 111 6.25 -45.00 0.04
N LYS A 112 7.18 -44.31 -0.64
CA LYS A 112 7.77 -43.05 -0.16
C LYS A 112 7.19 -41.89 -0.95
N GLU A 113 6.61 -40.93 -0.23
CA GLU A 113 6.13 -39.67 -0.78
C GLU A 113 7.29 -38.87 -1.35
N LYS A 114 7.16 -38.48 -2.62
CA LYS A 114 8.08 -37.57 -3.30
C LYS A 114 7.35 -36.26 -3.54
N LEU A 115 7.91 -35.19 -2.98
CA LEU A 115 7.42 -33.83 -3.13
C LEU A 115 7.95 -33.28 -4.46
N VAL A 116 7.09 -33.16 -5.46
CA VAL A 116 7.39 -32.52 -6.74
C VAL A 116 6.97 -31.05 -6.63
N TRP A 117 7.92 -30.16 -6.89
CA TRP A 117 7.71 -28.72 -6.81
C TRP A 117 7.58 -28.15 -8.21
N ASN A 118 6.43 -27.56 -8.49
CA ASN A 118 6.18 -26.86 -9.74
C ASN A 118 6.77 -25.45 -9.70
N ASP A 119 7.11 -24.91 -10.88
CA ASP A 119 7.65 -23.56 -10.99
C ASP A 119 6.56 -22.54 -10.69
N LEU A 120 6.91 -21.51 -9.92
CA LEU A 120 6.01 -20.42 -9.61
C LEU A 120 5.86 -19.48 -10.83
N PRO A 121 4.73 -18.75 -10.91
CA PRO A 121 4.51 -17.77 -11.98
C PRO A 121 5.57 -16.65 -12.00
N ASN A 122 6.24 -16.39 -10.87
CA ASN A 122 7.34 -15.44 -10.78
C ASN A 122 8.68 -16.19 -10.62
N GLN A 123 9.59 -16.03 -11.59
CA GLN A 123 10.90 -16.69 -11.62
C GLN A 123 11.80 -16.32 -10.43
N TRP A 124 11.62 -15.11 -9.88
CA TRP A 124 12.42 -14.62 -8.76
C TRP A 124 11.89 -15.09 -7.40
N ASP A 125 10.71 -15.67 -7.39
CA ASP A 125 10.04 -16.18 -6.21
C ASP A 125 10.25 -17.70 -6.09
N LYS A 126 10.82 -18.13 -4.96
CA LYS A 126 11.20 -19.53 -4.75
C LYS A 126 10.30 -20.15 -3.70
N PRO A 127 9.78 -21.37 -3.91
CA PRO A 127 8.93 -22.01 -2.92
C PRO A 127 9.74 -22.34 -1.67
N VAL A 128 9.07 -22.29 -0.51
CA VAL A 128 9.64 -22.72 0.76
C VAL A 128 9.62 -24.24 0.77
N LYS A 129 10.78 -24.89 0.72
CA LYS A 129 10.88 -26.36 0.63
C LYS A 129 11.00 -27.06 1.98
N ALA A 130 11.36 -26.32 3.03
CA ALA A 130 11.59 -26.86 4.36
C ALA A 130 11.23 -25.86 5.47
N ILE A 131 10.85 -26.38 6.63
CA ILE A 131 10.54 -25.61 7.86
C ILE A 131 11.65 -24.61 8.21
N ASN A 132 12.92 -24.97 7.99
CA ASN A 132 14.05 -24.09 8.31
C ASN A 132 14.10 -22.82 7.45
N GLN A 133 13.54 -22.85 6.24
CA GLN A 133 13.47 -21.71 5.33
C GLN A 133 12.30 -20.78 5.65
N LEU A 134 11.26 -21.30 6.29
CA LEU A 134 10.03 -20.60 6.60
C LEU A 134 10.28 -19.32 7.41
N TYR A 135 11.12 -19.40 8.44
CA TYR A 135 11.42 -18.24 9.28
C TYR A 135 12.06 -17.09 8.50
N ALA A 136 13.07 -17.38 7.68
CA ALA A 136 13.78 -16.36 6.91
C ALA A 136 12.83 -15.62 5.95
N ARG A 137 11.93 -16.37 5.29
CA ARG A 137 10.94 -15.80 4.37
C ARG A 137 9.85 -15.02 5.08
N LEU A 138 9.37 -15.50 6.22
CA LEU A 138 8.38 -14.78 7.02
C LEU A 138 8.94 -13.48 7.61
N CYS A 139 10.24 -13.39 7.89
CA CYS A 139 10.85 -12.13 8.30
C CYS A 139 10.83 -11.06 7.19
N GLU A 140 10.76 -11.44 5.91
CA GLU A 140 10.60 -10.49 4.80
C GLU A 140 9.22 -9.81 4.83
N ILE A 141 8.19 -10.55 5.26
CA ILE A 141 6.79 -10.06 5.37
C ILE A 141 6.54 -9.40 6.73
N PHE A 142 7.01 -10.05 7.79
CA PHE A 142 6.82 -9.67 9.18
C PHE A 142 8.17 -9.33 9.82
N PRO A 143 8.66 -8.08 9.69
CA PRO A 143 9.99 -7.71 10.19
C PRO A 143 10.12 -7.77 11.72
N LYS A 144 8.99 -7.85 12.45
CA LYS A 144 8.94 -7.94 13.92
C LYS A 144 8.72 -9.37 14.43
N LEU A 145 8.95 -10.38 13.57
CA LEU A 145 8.77 -11.78 13.91
C LEU A 145 9.90 -12.26 14.82
N GLU A 146 9.55 -12.87 15.95
CA GLU A 146 10.51 -13.50 16.86
C GLU A 146 10.34 -15.01 16.89
N LYS A 147 11.45 -15.75 16.80
CA LYS A 147 11.46 -17.21 16.93
C LYS A 147 11.86 -17.61 18.35
N HIS A 148 11.00 -18.37 19.00
CA HIS A 148 11.21 -18.92 20.34
C HIS A 148 11.12 -20.44 20.32
N ARG A 149 11.59 -21.09 21.38
CA ARG A 149 11.49 -22.55 21.56
C ARG A 149 10.67 -22.86 22.80
N HIS A 150 9.84 -23.89 22.73
CA HIS A 150 9.05 -24.34 23.85
C HIS A 150 9.93 -25.11 24.84
N THR A 151 10.15 -24.53 26.01
CA THR A 151 11.04 -25.07 27.06
C THR A 151 10.26 -25.71 28.21
N GLU A 152 8.97 -25.40 28.35
CA GLU A 152 8.16 -25.84 29.48
C GLU A 152 7.64 -27.26 29.28
N ARG A 153 7.83 -28.12 30.29
CA ARG A 153 7.28 -29.47 30.33
C ARG A 153 5.91 -29.39 31.03
N GLY A 154 4.82 -29.48 30.27
CA GLY A 154 3.50 -29.79 30.82
C GLY A 154 2.40 -28.74 30.73
N LEU A 155 2.57 -27.64 29.97
CA LEU A 155 1.46 -26.69 29.74
C LEU A 155 0.48 -27.18 28.64
N GLU A 156 0.95 -27.97 27.67
CA GLU A 156 0.11 -28.61 26.66
C GLU A 156 0.53 -30.08 26.44
N PRO A 157 -0.37 -31.06 26.65
CA PRO A 157 -0.03 -32.49 26.61
C PRO A 157 0.23 -33.04 25.20
N GLU A 158 -0.16 -32.33 24.14
CA GLU A 158 -0.02 -32.77 22.75
C GLU A 158 1.28 -32.30 22.07
N ARG A 159 2.07 -31.42 22.72
CA ARG A 159 3.20 -30.74 22.08
C ARG A 159 4.54 -31.28 22.56
N THR A 160 5.46 -31.47 21.62
CA THR A 160 6.77 -32.04 21.92
C THR A 160 7.69 -30.96 22.49
N MET A 161 8.43 -31.29 23.54
CA MET A 161 9.45 -30.41 24.13
C MET A 161 10.47 -29.97 23.05
N GLY A 162 10.76 -28.66 22.98
CA GLY A 162 11.73 -28.09 22.03
C GLY A 162 11.16 -27.61 20.69
N GLU A 163 9.84 -27.66 20.50
CA GLU A 163 9.19 -27.13 19.29
C GLU A 163 9.38 -25.61 19.15
N ALA A 164 9.64 -25.17 17.92
CA ALA A 164 9.80 -23.75 17.63
C ALA A 164 8.42 -23.10 17.40
N TYR A 165 8.22 -21.92 17.98
CA TYR A 165 7.04 -21.09 17.75
C TYR A 165 7.47 -19.66 17.41
N TYR A 166 6.57 -18.96 16.74
CA TYR A 166 6.74 -17.58 16.34
C TYR A 166 5.82 -16.66 17.17
N LEU A 167 6.36 -15.51 17.56
CA LEU A 167 5.62 -14.39 18.15
C LEU A 167 5.63 -13.22 17.17
N GLY A 168 4.51 -12.49 17.09
CA GLY A 168 4.39 -11.32 16.21
C GLY A 168 3.43 -11.51 15.03
N ILE A 169 2.87 -12.71 14.88
CA ILE A 169 1.80 -13.03 13.93
C ILE A 169 0.60 -13.52 14.74
N LYS A 170 -0.60 -13.12 14.32
CA LYS A 170 -1.87 -13.65 14.80
C LYS A 170 -2.67 -14.22 13.63
N LYS A 171 -3.44 -15.28 13.87
CA LYS A 171 -4.41 -15.78 12.89
C LYS A 171 -5.75 -15.11 13.19
N GLN A 172 -6.36 -14.46 12.20
CA GLN A 172 -7.71 -13.98 12.37
C GLN A 172 -8.63 -15.19 12.56
N LYS A 173 -9.23 -15.32 13.76
CA LYS A 173 -10.32 -16.29 13.95
C LYS A 173 -11.39 -15.97 12.92
N SER A 174 -11.76 -16.95 12.11
CA SER A 174 -12.80 -16.85 11.08
C SER A 174 -14.17 -16.59 11.70
N GLY A 175 -14.39 -15.37 12.17
CA GLY A 175 -15.71 -14.79 12.38
C GLY A 175 -16.19 -14.25 11.05
N GLN A 176 -17.08 -14.99 10.37
CA GLN A 176 -17.95 -14.54 9.29
C GLN A 176 -17.30 -13.58 8.26
N SER A 177 -16.64 -14.15 7.26
CA SER A 177 -16.51 -13.46 5.97
C SER A 177 -17.89 -13.49 5.31
N GLU A 178 -18.55 -12.35 5.26
CA GLU A 178 -19.74 -12.14 4.42
C GLU A 178 -19.37 -12.41 2.97
N LYS A 179 -19.82 -13.55 2.46
CA LYS A 179 -19.94 -13.82 1.03
C LYS A 179 -20.88 -12.78 0.43
N SER A 180 -20.34 -11.77 -0.24
CA SER A 180 -21.09 -10.99 -1.22
C SER A 180 -21.26 -11.81 -2.51
N SER A 181 -22.09 -12.85 -2.42
CA SER A 181 -22.69 -13.47 -3.59
C SER A 181 -23.84 -12.60 -4.08
N SER A 182 -23.65 -11.91 -5.21
CA SER A 182 -24.77 -11.46 -6.03
C SER A 182 -24.58 -11.93 -7.47
N ALA A 183 -25.25 -13.02 -7.79
CA ALA A 183 -25.51 -13.45 -9.15
C ALA A 183 -26.94 -13.99 -9.22
N SER A 184 -27.78 -13.32 -10.02
CA SER A 184 -29.00 -13.80 -10.70
C SER A 184 -29.85 -12.57 -11.05
N SER A 185 -30.41 -12.33 -12.24
CA SER A 185 -30.34 -12.92 -13.59
C SER A 185 -31.12 -12.00 -14.55
N ALA A 186 -30.62 -11.81 -15.79
CA ALA A 186 -31.26 -11.58 -17.12
C ALA A 186 -32.51 -10.66 -17.32
N PRO A 187 -32.84 -10.11 -18.53
CA PRO A 187 -32.44 -10.57 -19.88
C PRO A 187 -32.08 -9.51 -20.97
N CYS A 188 -31.36 -10.02 -21.98
CA CYS A 188 -31.40 -9.79 -23.44
C CYS A 188 -32.02 -8.49 -24.05
N GLY A 189 -31.24 -7.84 -24.93
CA GLY A 189 -31.73 -6.85 -25.90
C GLY A 189 -30.61 -6.36 -26.85
N THR A 190 -30.60 -6.90 -28.07
CA THR A 190 -29.69 -6.63 -29.20
C THR A 190 -29.87 -5.22 -29.78
N ARG A 191 -28.79 -4.48 -30.08
CA ARG A 191 -28.57 -3.83 -31.40
C ARG A 191 -27.20 -3.18 -31.55
N GLU A 192 -26.71 -3.31 -32.77
CA GLU A 192 -25.44 -2.89 -33.36
C GLU A 192 -25.30 -1.35 -33.40
N SER A 193 -24.06 -0.85 -33.33
CA SER A 193 -23.50 0.00 -34.39
C SER A 193 -22.03 0.33 -34.12
N SER A 194 -21.25 0.16 -35.17
CA SER A 194 -19.82 0.34 -35.37
C SER A 194 -19.30 1.78 -35.28
N SER A 195 -18.07 1.97 -34.77
CA SER A 195 -17.08 2.85 -35.42
C SER A 195 -15.62 2.52 -35.03
N ALA A 196 -14.83 2.23 -36.06
CA ALA A 196 -13.37 2.14 -36.22
C ALA A 196 -12.59 3.28 -35.51
N LEU A 197 -11.46 3.11 -34.78
CA LEU A 197 -10.04 2.80 -35.09
C LEU A 197 -9.19 3.72 -34.14
N PRO A 198 -7.84 3.62 -33.97
CA PRO A 198 -6.88 2.65 -34.50
C PRO A 198 -6.01 1.94 -33.43
N GLN A 199 -5.46 0.81 -33.87
CA GLN A 199 -4.36 0.09 -33.23
C GLN A 199 -3.06 0.91 -33.32
N GLN A 200 -2.31 1.00 -32.22
CA GLN A 200 -0.88 1.30 -32.27
C GLN A 200 -0.10 0.12 -31.68
N ASN A 201 0.67 -0.50 -32.56
CA ASN A 201 1.65 -1.54 -32.28
C ASN A 201 2.79 -0.95 -31.42
N PHE A 202 3.10 -1.59 -30.30
CA PHE A 202 4.41 -1.45 -29.65
C PHE A 202 5.21 -2.72 -29.95
N TYR A 203 6.20 -2.60 -30.83
CA TYR A 203 7.33 -3.52 -30.85
C TYR A 203 8.28 -3.14 -29.72
N ALA A 204 8.80 -4.17 -29.07
CA ALA A 204 9.85 -4.10 -28.07
C ALA A 204 11.16 -3.61 -28.69
N GLU A 205 11.86 -2.71 -28.00
CA GLU A 205 13.31 -2.66 -28.03
C GLU A 205 13.88 -2.65 -26.62
N ASP A 206 15.04 -3.26 -26.57
CA ASP A 206 15.76 -3.85 -25.47
C ASP A 206 16.66 -2.82 -24.77
N GLY A 207 17.00 -3.08 -23.50
CA GLY A 207 18.21 -2.57 -22.84
C GLY A 207 18.35 -1.07 -22.59
N ALA A 208 17.79 -0.56 -21.48
CA ALA A 208 18.38 0.56 -20.75
C ALA A 208 18.05 0.46 -19.25
N GLU A 209 19.08 0.67 -18.44
CA GLU A 209 19.12 0.50 -17.00
C GLU A 209 18.00 1.25 -16.26
N ALA A 210 17.51 0.66 -15.17
CA ALA A 210 16.47 1.22 -14.31
C ALA A 210 16.98 2.47 -13.56
N THR A 211 17.00 3.62 -14.24
CA THR A 211 17.25 4.91 -13.62
C THR A 211 15.98 5.36 -12.89
N ILE A 212 16.08 5.44 -11.57
CA ILE A 212 15.00 5.79 -10.64
C ILE A 212 14.48 7.19 -10.99
N LEU A 213 13.16 7.36 -11.05
CA LEU A 213 12.43 8.61 -11.34
C LEU A 213 12.88 9.85 -10.54
N ALA A 214 13.62 9.66 -9.45
CA ALA A 214 14.22 10.73 -8.66
C ALA A 214 15.44 11.41 -9.32
N GLN A 215 16.14 10.73 -10.24
CA GLN A 215 17.33 11.28 -10.91
C GLN A 215 16.99 12.13 -12.15
N ARG A 216 15.85 11.88 -12.80
CA ARG A 216 15.43 12.68 -13.97
C ARG A 216 14.93 14.08 -13.58
N ALA A 217 14.50 14.27 -12.34
CA ALA A 217 14.11 15.58 -11.81
C ALA A 217 15.31 16.50 -11.52
N ALA A 218 16.55 15.98 -11.55
CA ALA A 218 17.75 16.77 -11.32
C ALA A 218 18.28 17.46 -12.59
N GLU A 219 17.90 16.97 -13.79
CA GLU A 219 18.40 17.51 -15.06
C GLU A 219 17.53 18.66 -15.60
N ASP A 220 16.25 18.73 -15.21
CA ASP A 220 15.33 19.84 -15.54
C ASP A 220 15.17 20.83 -14.35
N ALA A 221 16.24 21.06 -13.59
CA ALA A 221 16.25 21.95 -12.42
C ALA A 221 16.31 23.45 -12.74
N GLU A 222 15.88 23.88 -13.93
CA GLU A 222 15.61 25.29 -14.21
C GLU A 222 14.14 25.59 -13.92
N ALA A 223 13.86 25.97 -12.65
CA ALA A 223 12.83 26.95 -12.25
C ALA A 223 12.33 26.75 -10.80
N ILE A 224 13.17 26.30 -9.86
CA ILE A 224 12.87 26.67 -8.47
C ILE A 224 13.17 28.16 -8.37
N ASN A 225 12.10 28.98 -8.38
CA ASN A 225 12.19 30.42 -8.26
C ASN A 225 13.14 30.77 -7.10
N PRO A 226 14.28 31.46 -7.36
CA PRO A 226 15.33 31.66 -6.37
C PRO A 226 14.82 32.35 -5.12
N THR A 227 13.76 33.16 -5.26
CA THR A 227 13.08 33.83 -4.15
C THR A 227 12.38 32.86 -3.20
N LEU A 228 11.81 31.77 -3.71
CA LEU A 228 11.11 30.77 -2.90
C LEU A 228 12.12 29.92 -2.12
N LEU A 229 13.23 29.57 -2.76
CA LEU A 229 14.33 28.85 -2.11
C LEU A 229 14.98 29.71 -1.01
N GLU A 230 15.16 31.01 -1.26
CA GLU A 230 15.64 31.96 -0.25
C GLU A 230 14.66 32.11 0.92
N LEU A 231 13.35 32.15 0.65
CA LEU A 231 12.31 32.22 1.66
C LEU A 231 12.27 30.94 2.53
N CYS A 232 12.34 29.76 1.93
CA CYS A 232 12.43 28.49 2.65
C CYS A 232 13.67 28.44 3.55
N ASN A 233 14.82 28.90 3.06
CA ASN A 233 16.06 28.98 3.83
C ASN A 233 15.97 29.97 5.00
N ARG A 234 15.26 31.08 4.83
CA ARG A 234 15.01 32.04 5.93
C ARG A 234 14.05 31.47 6.97
N ILE A 235 12.97 30.79 6.56
CA ILE A 235 12.03 30.14 7.48
C ILE A 235 12.71 29.01 8.28
N ALA A 236 13.60 28.26 7.66
CA ALA A 236 14.36 27.20 8.33
C ALA A 236 15.20 27.74 9.50
N LYS A 237 15.76 28.95 9.36
CA LYS A 237 16.59 29.63 10.36
C LYS A 237 15.81 30.32 11.49
N LEU A 238 14.48 30.39 11.41
CA LEU A 238 13.66 31.00 12.45
C LEU A 238 13.57 30.12 13.69
N THR A 239 13.59 30.76 14.86
CA THR A 239 13.36 30.09 16.15
C THR A 239 11.90 29.63 16.27
N LEU A 240 11.62 28.69 17.17
CA LEU A 240 10.27 28.16 17.37
C LEU A 240 9.26 29.27 17.72
N SER A 241 9.67 30.25 18.53
CA SER A 241 8.86 31.41 18.90
C SER A 241 8.57 32.33 17.71
N ASP A 242 9.53 32.50 16.80
CA ASP A 242 9.33 33.34 15.61
C ASP A 242 8.42 32.66 14.58
N LYS A 243 8.51 31.33 14.47
CA LYS A 243 7.59 30.52 13.66
C LYS A 243 6.16 30.62 14.17
N GLN A 244 5.96 30.62 15.49
CA GLN A 244 4.64 30.80 16.10
C GLN A 244 4.05 32.19 15.80
N LYS A 245 4.83 33.26 15.96
CA LYS A 245 4.39 34.63 15.59
C LYS A 245 4.07 34.77 14.11
N LEU A 246 4.83 34.11 13.24
CA LEU A 246 4.60 34.11 11.81
C LEU A 246 3.30 33.38 11.45
N VAL A 247 2.99 32.29 12.14
CA VAL A 247 1.69 31.61 12.03
C VAL A 247 0.55 32.50 12.53
N GLU A 248 0.71 33.19 13.65
CA GLU A 248 -0.29 34.15 14.16
C GLU A 248 -0.56 35.30 13.18
N LEU A 249 0.50 35.85 12.56
CA LEU A 249 0.38 36.92 11.57
C LEU A 249 -0.27 36.45 10.26
N LEU A 250 0.01 35.22 9.81
CA LEU A 250 -0.56 34.68 8.57
C LEU A 250 -2.01 34.18 8.75
N THR A 251 -2.38 33.72 9.94
CA THR A 251 -3.72 33.16 10.20
C THR A 251 -4.66 34.15 10.88
N GLY A 252 -4.15 35.25 11.44
CA GLY A 252 -4.94 36.26 12.13
C GLY A 252 -5.54 35.79 13.46
N VAL A 253 -5.17 34.60 13.94
CA VAL A 253 -5.69 34.01 15.18
C VAL A 253 -4.58 33.97 16.24
N PRO A 254 -4.75 34.64 17.41
CA PRO A 254 -3.75 34.59 18.48
C PRO A 254 -3.69 33.19 19.10
N CYS A 255 -2.52 32.57 19.11
CA CYS A 255 -2.26 31.26 19.71
C CYS A 255 -2.13 31.35 21.23
N SER A 256 -3.18 31.76 21.93
CA SER A 256 -3.29 31.55 23.37
C SER A 256 -3.81 30.14 23.67
N ASN A 257 -2.87 29.20 23.74
CA ASN A 257 -2.94 27.79 24.16
C ASN A 257 -2.86 26.76 23.01
N PRO A 258 -1.70 26.10 22.81
CA PRO A 258 -1.56 25.02 21.84
C PRO A 258 -2.33 23.74 22.21
N LEU A 259 -2.99 23.68 23.38
CA LEU A 259 -3.68 22.49 23.87
C LEU A 259 -5.21 22.60 23.90
N LYS A 260 -5.79 23.78 23.62
CA LYS A 260 -7.26 23.95 23.62
C LYS A 260 -7.91 23.64 22.27
N ALA A 261 -7.14 23.62 21.19
CA ALA A 261 -7.60 23.19 19.85
C ALA A 261 -7.72 21.66 19.70
N PHE A 262 -7.35 20.88 20.71
CA PHE A 262 -7.33 19.41 20.68
C PHE A 262 -8.52 18.73 21.38
N ARG A 263 -9.56 19.47 21.77
CA ARG A 263 -10.84 18.87 22.19
C ARG A 263 -11.93 19.21 21.20
N VAL A 264 -12.23 18.27 20.32
CA VAL A 264 -13.54 18.13 19.68
C VAL A 264 -14.02 16.72 19.96
N GLY A 265 -15.11 16.59 20.71
CA GLY A 265 -15.78 15.33 21.06
C GLY A 265 -16.37 15.32 22.47
N ASP A 266 -17.37 16.17 22.73
CA ASP A 266 -18.63 15.75 23.34
C ASP A 266 -19.66 15.69 22.21
#